data_AF-A0AAE2YHB8-F1
#
_entry.id   AF-A0AAE2YHB8-F1
#
_cell.length_a   1.000
_cell.length_b   1.000
_cell.length_c   1.000
_cell.angle_alpha   90.00
_cell.angle_beta   90.00
_cell.angle_gamma   90.00
#
_symmetry.space_group_name_H-M   'P 1'
#
loop_
_entity.id
_entity.type
_entity.pdbx_description
1 polymer ?
#
loop_
_entity_poly.entity_id
_entity_poly.type
_entity_poly.pdbx_seq_one_letter_code
_entity_poly.pdbx_strand_id
1 'polypeptide(L)'
;MSGLLTLGIAVLVSFLVACATYLTGRMIGAMGEKTPAKLDPYACGEEYPAEKFQHRVHLVYYAIFFTLLETAGVIVFTSSFSNPLYALIYMLFLVVAALLALYRR
;
A
#
# COMPACT_ATOMS: atom_id res chain seq x y z
N MET A 1 9.99 28.64 8.31
CA MET A 1 10.12 27.27 8.86
C MET A 1 10.78 26.40 7.79
N SER A 2 11.74 25.55 8.14
CA SER A 2 12.35 24.62 7.18
C SER A 2 11.32 23.60 6.70
N GLY A 3 11.39 23.19 5.42
CA GLY A 3 10.41 22.25 4.85
C GLY A 3 10.30 20.92 5.61
N LEU A 4 11.41 20.45 6.16
CA LEU A 4 11.45 19.23 6.98
C LEU A 4 10.68 19.38 8.30
N LEU A 5 10.78 20.55 8.93
CA LEU A 5 10.04 20.85 10.16
C LEU A 5 8.53 20.92 9.86
N THR A 6 8.13 21.55 8.76
CA THR A 6 6.72 21.60 8.32
C THR A 6 6.17 20.20 8.06
N LEU A 7 6.92 19.33 7.36
CA LEU A 7 6.53 17.94 7.12
C LEU A 7 6.37 17.15 8.42
N GLY A 8 7.34 17.30 9.34
CA GLY A 8 7.29 16.66 10.65
C GLY A 8 6.07 17.08 11.46
N ILE A 9 5.75 18.37 11.47
CA ILE A 9 4.53 18.89 12.11
C ILE A 9 3.28 18.32 11.44
N ALA A 10 3.21 18.28 10.11
CA ALA A 10 2.05 17.77 9.39
C ALA A 10 1.76 16.31 9.75
N VAL A 11 2.79 15.44 9.73
CA VAL A 11 2.65 14.03 10.11
C VAL A 11 2.22 13.89 11.57
N LEU A 12 2.82 14.66 12.47
CA LEU A 12 2.47 14.64 13.89
C LEU A 12 1.01 15.05 14.11
N VAL A 13 0.57 16.14 13.50
CA VAL A 13 -0.81 16.63 13.61
C VAL A 13 -1.78 15.60 13.04
N SER A 14 -1.53 15.05 11.86
CA SER A 14 -2.37 14.00 11.27
C SER A 14 -2.49 12.77 12.17
N PHE A 15 -1.37 12.34 12.77
CA PHE A 15 -1.36 11.20 13.70
C PHE A 15 -2.15 11.52 14.98
N LEU A 16 -1.96 12.71 15.56
CA LEU A 16 -2.69 13.13 16.75
C LEU A 16 -4.19 13.23 16.50
N VAL A 17 -4.59 13.73 15.32
CA VAL A 17 -6.00 13.77 14.91
C VAL A 17 -6.57 12.36 14.80
N ALA A 18 -5.88 11.43 14.13
CA ALA A 18 -6.33 10.03 14.04
C ALA A 18 -6.50 9.38 15.43
N CYS A 19 -5.53 9.59 16.33
CA CYS A 19 -5.63 9.13 17.72
C CYS A 19 -6.81 9.77 18.47
N ALA A 20 -7.01 11.08 18.33
CA ALA A 20 -8.12 11.80 18.95
C ALA A 20 -9.46 11.28 18.45
N THR A 21 -9.62 11.03 17.14
CA THR A 21 -10.83 10.45 16.56
C THR A 21 -11.08 9.03 17.08
N TYR A 22 -10.04 8.19 17.16
CA TYR A 22 -10.17 6.84 17.70
C TYR A 22 -10.58 6.84 19.19
N LEU A 23 -9.94 7.67 20.01
CA LEU A 23 -10.21 7.76 21.43
C LEU A 23 -11.60 8.34 21.71
N THR A 24 -12.00 9.40 21.01
CA THR A 24 -13.34 9.98 21.15
C THR A 24 -14.42 9.00 20.70
N GLY A 25 -14.20 8.28 19.59
CA GLY A 25 -15.08 7.19 19.16
C GLY A 25 -15.22 6.09 20.22
N ARG A 26 -14.12 5.72 20.88
CA ARG A 26 -14.13 4.74 21.98
C ARG A 26 -14.84 5.25 23.24
N MET A 27 -14.77 6.55 23.53
CA MET A 27 -15.41 7.17 24.70
C MET A 27 -16.91 7.35 24.52
N ILE A 28 -17.36 7.72 23.31
CA ILE A 28 -18.77 8.00 23.01
C ILE A 28 -19.53 6.72 22.62
N GLY A 29 -18.84 5.76 22.00
CA GLY A 29 -19.45 4.52 21.52
C GLY A 29 -20.01 3.66 22.66
N ALA A 30 -21.18 3.06 22.42
CA ALA A 30 -21.77 2.12 23.36
C ALA A 30 -20.84 0.90 23.54
N MET A 31 -20.44 0.62 24.79
CA MET A 31 -19.70 -0.59 25.13
C MET A 31 -20.65 -1.79 25.07
N GLY A 32 -20.84 -2.36 23.88
CA GLY A 32 -21.67 -3.56 23.75
C GLY A 32 -20.94 -4.79 24.26
N GLU A 33 -21.68 -5.70 24.89
CA GLU A 33 -21.20 -6.97 25.44
C GLU A 33 -20.44 -7.81 24.39
N LYS A 34 -19.39 -8.51 24.81
CA LYS A 34 -18.56 -9.34 23.93
C LYS A 34 -19.16 -10.74 23.83
N THR A 35 -20.28 -10.87 23.12
CA THR A 35 -20.88 -12.17 22.83
C THR A 35 -20.11 -12.88 21.70
N PRO A 36 -20.06 -14.23 21.67
CA PRO A 36 -19.40 -14.97 20.59
C PRO A 36 -19.89 -14.54 19.20
N ALA A 37 -21.21 -14.46 19.00
CA ALA A 37 -21.82 -14.03 17.75
C ALA A 37 -21.43 -12.61 17.29
N LYS A 38 -21.03 -11.72 18.21
CA LYS A 38 -20.56 -10.36 17.87
C LYS A 38 -19.08 -10.35 17.45
N LEU A 39 -18.31 -11.31 17.94
CA LEU A 39 -16.89 -11.46 17.62
C LEU A 39 -16.67 -12.34 16.37
N ASP A 40 -17.67 -13.13 15.99
CA ASP A 40 -17.63 -13.96 14.80
C ASP A 40 -17.54 -13.11 13.52
N PRO A 41 -16.78 -13.56 12.51
CA PRO A 41 -16.70 -12.88 11.23
C PRO A 41 -18.07 -12.73 10.57
N TYR A 42 -18.24 -11.66 9.80
CA TYR A 42 -19.46 -11.49 9.01
C TYR A 42 -19.57 -12.58 7.95
N ALA A 43 -20.60 -13.43 8.08
CA ALA A 43 -20.90 -14.52 7.14
C ALA A 43 -22.40 -14.67 6.92
N CYS A 44 -23.15 -13.56 6.86
CA CYS A 44 -24.62 -13.58 6.69
C CYS A 44 -25.39 -14.42 7.74
N GLY A 45 -24.78 -14.70 8.90
CA GLY A 45 -25.35 -15.57 9.94
C GLY A 45 -25.07 -17.07 9.74
N GLU A 46 -24.30 -17.44 8.73
CA GLU A 46 -23.85 -18.81 8.49
C GLU A 46 -22.58 -19.13 9.28
N GLU A 47 -22.43 -20.39 9.69
CA GLU A 47 -21.18 -20.89 10.26
C GLU A 47 -20.13 -21.02 9.14
N TYR A 48 -19.31 -20.00 8.97
CA TYR A 48 -18.24 -20.00 7.98
C TYR A 48 -16.90 -20.33 8.64
N PRO A 49 -16.30 -21.50 8.38
CA PRO A 49 -15.01 -21.85 8.94
C PRO A 49 -13.93 -20.92 8.39
N ALA A 50 -12.89 -20.66 9.20
CA ALA A 50 -11.76 -19.86 8.76
C ALA A 50 -11.00 -20.57 7.62
N GLU A 51 -11.32 -20.19 6.38
CA GLU A 51 -10.58 -20.67 5.22
C GLU A 51 -9.26 -19.92 5.07
N LYS A 52 -8.17 -20.68 4.93
CA LYS A 52 -6.88 -20.10 4.50
C LYS A 52 -6.99 -19.80 3.01
N PHE A 53 -7.38 -18.58 2.67
CA PHE A 53 -7.38 -18.16 1.28
C PHE A 53 -5.94 -18.13 0.75
N GLN A 54 -5.60 -19.03 -0.19
CA GLN A 54 -4.33 -18.95 -0.89
C GLN A 54 -4.38 -17.72 -1.79
N HIS A 55 -3.69 -16.67 -1.39
CA HIS A 55 -3.64 -15.43 -2.16
C HIS A 55 -3.04 -15.75 -3.53
N ARG A 56 -3.81 -15.46 -4.59
CA ARG A 56 -3.42 -15.85 -5.94
C ARG A 56 -2.11 -15.14 -6.29
N VAL A 57 -1.17 -15.86 -6.91
CA VAL A 57 0.15 -15.33 -7.35
C VAL A 57 0.06 -14.07 -8.22
N HIS A 58 -1.11 -13.78 -8.80
CA HIS A 58 -1.37 -12.58 -9.59
C HIS A 58 -1.21 -11.28 -8.79
N LEU A 59 -1.57 -11.25 -7.51
CA LEU A 59 -1.37 -10.04 -6.68
C LEU A 59 0.12 -9.76 -6.45
N VAL A 60 0.93 -10.82 -6.33
CA VAL A 60 2.40 -10.69 -6.21
C VAL A 60 2.99 -10.16 -7.52
N TYR A 61 2.55 -10.69 -8.67
CA TYR A 61 2.99 -10.16 -9.96
C TYR A 61 2.59 -8.70 -10.14
N TYR A 62 1.37 -8.33 -9.76
CA TYR A 62 0.92 -6.95 -9.78
C TYR A 62 1.81 -6.05 -8.92
N ALA A 63 2.11 -6.45 -7.67
CA ALA A 63 2.98 -5.69 -6.79
C ALA A 63 4.39 -5.50 -7.39
N ILE A 64 4.98 -6.55 -7.96
CA ILE A 64 6.30 -6.46 -8.62
C ILE A 64 6.26 -5.49 -9.79
N PHE A 65 5.27 -5.61 -10.69
CA PHE A 65 5.13 -4.70 -11.83
C PHE A 65 4.90 -3.26 -11.39
N PHE A 66 4.05 -3.05 -10.38
CA PHE A 66 3.81 -1.74 -9.79
C PHE A 66 5.10 -1.11 -9.27
N THR A 67 5.89 -1.85 -8.47
CA THR A 67 7.16 -1.35 -7.93
C THR A 67 8.17 -1.04 -9.04
N LEU A 68 8.27 -1.87 -10.08
CA LEU A 68 9.18 -1.63 -11.21
C LEU A 68 8.82 -0.34 -11.96
N LEU A 69 7.52 -0.13 -12.24
CA LEU A 69 7.02 1.04 -12.94
C LEU A 69 7.14 2.31 -12.08
N GLU A 70 6.86 2.23 -10.78
CA GLU A 70 7.02 3.37 -9.88
C GLU A 70 8.49 3.78 -9.74
N THR A 71 9.39 2.80 -9.63
CA THR A 71 10.84 3.04 -9.66
C THR A 71 11.27 3.67 -10.98
N ALA A 72 10.69 3.23 -12.11
CA ALA A 72 10.91 3.86 -13.41
C ALA A 72 10.54 5.35 -13.40
N GLY A 73 9.38 5.69 -12.82
CA GLY A 73 8.92 7.07 -12.69
C GLY A 73 9.93 7.94 -11.92
N VAL A 74 10.42 7.44 -10.78
CA VAL A 74 11.44 8.14 -9.98
C VAL A 74 12.74 8.33 -10.75
N ILE A 75 13.22 7.29 -11.44
CA ILE A 75 14.47 7.36 -12.23
C ILE A 75 14.31 8.33 -13.41
N VAL A 76 13.20 8.28 -14.15
CA VAL A 76 12.93 9.19 -15.26
C VAL A 76 12.87 10.65 -14.77
N PHE A 77 12.15 10.89 -13.68
CA PHE A 77 12.06 12.22 -13.08
C PHE A 77 13.42 12.75 -12.64
N THR A 78 14.17 11.99 -11.86
CA THR A 78 15.49 12.40 -11.34
C THR A 78 16.56 12.52 -12.44
N SER A 79 16.47 11.70 -13.50
CA SER A 79 17.35 11.80 -14.67
C SER A 79 17.11 13.08 -15.47
N SER A 80 15.90 13.64 -15.43
CA SER A 80 15.58 14.92 -16.09
C SER A 80 16.36 16.10 -15.50
N PHE A 81 16.81 15.99 -14.25
CA PHE A 81 17.66 16.98 -13.58
C PHE A 81 19.14 16.61 -13.56
N SER A 82 19.52 15.46 -14.14
CA SER A 82 20.90 14.97 -14.14
C SER A 82 21.31 14.50 -15.54
N ASN A 83 21.50 13.20 -15.76
CA ASN A 83 21.84 12.65 -17.07
C ASN A 83 20.69 11.75 -17.58
N PRO A 84 20.07 12.07 -18.73
CA PRO A 84 18.96 11.28 -19.28
C PRO A 84 19.33 9.84 -19.66
N LEU A 85 20.63 9.52 -19.79
CA LEU A 85 21.10 8.16 -20.08
C LEU A 85 20.69 7.16 -18.99
N TYR A 86 20.60 7.59 -17.73
CA TYR A 86 20.18 6.69 -16.64
C TYR A 86 18.72 6.22 -16.84
N ALA A 87 17.83 7.13 -17.22
CA ALA A 87 16.45 6.81 -17.57
C ALA A 87 16.39 5.90 -18.80
N LEU A 88 17.17 6.17 -19.85
CA LEU A 88 17.21 5.34 -21.05
C LEU A 88 17.63 3.90 -20.73
N ILE A 89 18.72 3.73 -19.99
CA ILE A 89 19.24 2.42 -19.61
C ILE A 89 18.21 1.66 -18.78
N TYR A 90 17.64 2.28 -17.75
CA TYR A 90 16.64 1.63 -16.90
C TYR A 90 15.38 1.24 -17.68
N MET A 91 14.87 2.12 -18.55
CA MET A 91 13.71 1.83 -19.39
C MET A 91 13.97 0.67 -20.35
N LEU A 92 15.16 0.58 -20.95
CA LEU A 92 15.54 -0.55 -21.79
C LEU A 92 15.52 -1.87 -21.00
N PHE A 93 16.11 -1.89 -19.79
CA PHE A 93 16.06 -3.08 -18.93
C PHE A 93 14.63 -3.47 -18.56
N LEU A 94 13.78 -2.49 -18.21
CA LEU A 94 12.39 -2.73 -17.85
C LEU A 94 11.58 -3.28 -19.02
N VAL A 95 11.78 -2.76 -20.24
CA VAL A 95 11.12 -3.27 -21.46
C VAL A 95 11.58 -4.69 -21.75
N VAL A 96 12.89 -4.98 -21.70
CA VAL A 96 13.41 -6.34 -21.90
C VAL A 96 12.84 -7.30 -20.86
N ALA A 97 12.83 -6.92 -19.58
CA ALA A 97 12.26 -7.74 -18.51
C ALA A 97 10.75 -8.00 -18.73
N ALA A 98 9.98 -6.99 -19.16
CA ALA A 98 8.57 -7.14 -19.48
C ALA A 98 8.34 -8.07 -20.68
N LEU A 99 9.15 -7.95 -21.74
CA LEU A 99 9.09 -8.83 -22.90
C LEU A 99 9.43 -10.28 -22.53
N LEU A 100 10.46 -10.51 -21.70
CA LEU A 100 10.80 -11.85 -21.21
C LEU A 100 9.69 -12.43 -20.34
N ALA A 101 9.06 -11.62 -19.49
CA ALA A 101 7.93 -12.05 -18.67
C ALA A 101 6.71 -12.39 -19.52
N LEU A 102 6.47 -11.67 -20.62
CA LEU A 102 5.38 -11.95 -21.56
C LEU A 102 5.68 -13.20 -22.40
N TYR A 103 6.90 -13.37 -22.90
CA TYR A 103 7.31 -14.53 -23.71
C TYR A 103 7.32 -15.84 -22.92
N ARG A 104 7.59 -15.79 -21.61
CA ARG A 104 7.62 -16.96 -20.73
C ARG A 104 6.23 -17.41 -20.28
N ARG A 105 5.17 -16.64 -20.56
CA ARG A 105 3.78 -17.03 -20.34
C ARG A 105 3.20 -17.67 -21.60
#